data_AF-A0A1J4JPU0-F1
#
_entry.id   AF-A0A1J4JPU0-F1
#
_cell.length_a   1.000
_cell.length_b   1.000
_cell.length_c   1.000
_cell.angle_alpha   90.00
_cell.angle_beta   90.00
_cell.angle_gamma   90.00
#
_symmetry.space_group_name_H-M   'P 1'
#
loop_
_entity.id
_entity.type
_entity.pdbx_description
1 polymer ?
#
loop_
_entity_poly.entity_id
_entity_poly.type
_entity_poly.pdbx_seq_one_letter_code
_entity_poly.pdbx_strand_id
1 'polypeptide(L)'
;MFSLFLALVACDNWAVIFTGSSDYGNYRHTADSFYQYYLLVEGGIPKDHIILMNYNDWSYARYNPFPGQIFRNLEHDPNVYPGGDSIDYKECQVTAKNFYNVLKGDTVNGRALQSNENDNVFVFFDDHGGDGVLGVPEPCGFDIYADELAEALQYMYDNKMYKKLFFPITACYAGSVARVLDGIPNLYIHY
;
A
#
# COMPACT_ATOMS: atom_id res chain seq x y z
N MET A 1 31.30 -11.45 -34.17
CA MET A 1 30.31 -10.43 -33.80
C MET A 1 30.12 -10.49 -32.30
N PHE A 2 30.60 -9.50 -31.56
CA PHE A 2 30.30 -9.33 -30.14
C PHE A 2 28.99 -8.53 -30.06
N SER A 3 27.89 -9.16 -29.66
CA SER A 3 26.65 -8.43 -29.38
C SER A 3 26.76 -7.81 -27.99
N LEU A 4 26.96 -6.50 -27.96
CA LEU A 4 26.87 -5.70 -26.74
C LEU A 4 25.39 -5.54 -26.40
N PHE A 5 24.89 -6.26 -25.40
CA PHE A 5 23.59 -5.96 -24.81
C PHE A 5 23.74 -4.70 -23.97
N LEU A 6 23.25 -3.57 -24.50
CA LEU A 6 22.99 -2.39 -23.67
C LEU A 6 21.87 -2.79 -22.70
N ALA A 7 22.22 -3.02 -21.43
CA ALA A 7 21.23 -3.00 -20.37
C ALA A 7 20.78 -1.54 -20.22
N LEU A 8 19.63 -1.21 -20.81
CA LEU A 8 18.91 0.00 -20.42
C LEU A 8 18.55 -0.17 -18.96
N VAL A 9 19.17 0.63 -18.08
CA VAL A 9 18.72 0.76 -16.69
C VAL A 9 17.38 1.48 -16.76
N ALA A 10 16.30 0.71 -16.84
CA ALA A 10 14.95 1.24 -16.73
C ALA A 10 14.69 1.56 -15.26
N CYS A 11 14.11 2.74 -15.01
CA CYS A 11 13.61 3.14 -13.70
C CYS A 11 12.15 2.73 -13.66
N ASP A 12 11.82 1.72 -12.85
CA ASP A 12 10.44 1.30 -12.68
C ASP A 12 9.79 2.04 -11.51
N ASN A 13 8.45 2.08 -11.53
CA ASN A 13 7.67 2.59 -10.42
C ASN A 13 6.92 1.41 -9.80
N TRP A 14 7.02 1.29 -8.48
CA TRP A 14 6.34 0.29 -7.67
C TRP A 14 5.37 0.94 -6.71
N ALA A 15 4.33 0.21 -6.31
CA ALA A 15 3.38 0.69 -5.34
C ALA A 15 3.00 -0.38 -4.31
N VAL A 16 2.81 0.05 -3.06
CA VAL A 16 2.18 -0.73 -2.00
C VAL A 16 1.01 0.08 -1.46
N ILE A 17 -0.18 -0.52 -1.43
CA ILE A 17 -1.40 0.10 -0.91
C ILE A 17 -1.86 -0.73 0.27
N PHE A 18 -1.98 -0.12 1.45
CA PHE A 18 -2.43 -0.77 2.67
C PHE A 18 -3.73 -0.11 3.17
N THR A 19 -4.81 -0.88 3.20
CA THR A 19 -6.08 -0.47 3.82
C THR A 19 -6.19 -1.10 5.21
N GLY A 20 -6.15 -0.28 6.26
CA GLY A 20 -6.05 -0.78 7.63
C GLY A 20 -7.36 -1.17 8.31
N SER A 21 -8.52 -1.12 7.65
CA SER A 21 -9.79 -1.50 8.30
C SER A 21 -10.70 -2.38 7.46
N SER A 22 -11.64 -2.97 8.18
CA SER A 22 -12.79 -3.73 7.71
C SER A 22 -14.09 -3.05 8.16
N ASP A 23 -15.21 -3.65 7.79
CA ASP A 23 -16.57 -3.40 8.28
C ASP A 23 -17.27 -2.17 7.72
N TYR A 24 -18.58 -2.13 7.98
CA TYR A 24 -19.50 -1.16 7.39
C TYR A 24 -19.15 0.31 7.72
N GLY A 25 -18.59 0.57 8.90
CA GLY A 25 -18.19 1.93 9.28
C GLY A 25 -17.05 2.50 8.43
N ASN A 26 -16.32 1.64 7.71
CA ASN A 26 -15.04 1.97 7.10
C ASN A 26 -15.01 1.82 5.58
N TYR A 27 -16.18 1.84 4.91
CA TYR A 27 -16.29 1.85 3.45
C TYR A 27 -15.28 2.79 2.77
N ARG A 28 -15.14 4.00 3.33
CA ARG A 28 -14.29 5.07 2.80
C ARG A 28 -12.85 4.61 2.56
N HIS A 29 -12.25 3.88 3.49
CA HIS A 29 -10.85 3.47 3.36
C HIS A 29 -10.66 2.44 2.24
N THR A 30 -11.65 1.54 2.07
CA THR A 30 -11.68 0.62 0.93
C THR A 30 -11.86 1.37 -0.39
N ALA A 31 -12.78 2.34 -0.46
CA ALA A 31 -13.02 3.13 -1.65
C ALA A 31 -11.81 3.99 -2.04
N ASP A 32 -11.16 4.63 -1.07
CA ASP A 32 -9.94 5.43 -1.25
C ASP A 32 -8.77 4.56 -1.75
N SER A 33 -8.56 3.39 -1.16
CA SER A 33 -7.50 2.46 -1.55
C SER A 33 -7.70 1.88 -2.96
N PHE A 34 -8.93 1.50 -3.31
CA PHE A 34 -9.27 1.06 -4.67
C PHE A 34 -9.18 2.19 -5.69
N TYR A 35 -9.55 3.41 -5.32
CA TYR A 35 -9.35 4.57 -6.19
C TYR A 35 -7.86 4.88 -6.38
N GLN A 36 -7.03 4.73 -5.35
CA GLN A 36 -5.59 4.87 -5.48
C GLN A 36 -5.01 3.81 -6.43
N TYR A 37 -5.46 2.55 -6.33
CA TYR A 37 -5.11 1.50 -7.28
C TYR A 37 -5.52 1.89 -8.72
N TYR A 38 -6.77 2.33 -8.90
CA TYR A 38 -7.30 2.79 -10.18
C TYR A 38 -6.41 3.90 -10.80
N LEU A 39 -6.06 4.93 -10.02
CA LEU A 39 -5.21 6.03 -10.50
C LEU A 39 -3.80 5.57 -10.89
N LEU A 40 -3.21 4.63 -10.16
CA LEU A 40 -1.87 4.11 -10.49
C LEU A 40 -1.89 3.32 -11.79
N VAL A 41 -2.92 2.50 -12.01
CA VAL A 41 -3.12 1.75 -13.25
C VAL A 41 -3.38 2.70 -14.43
N GLU A 42 -4.30 3.67 -14.28
CA GLU A 42 -4.56 4.69 -15.30
C GLU A 42 -3.33 5.56 -15.59
N GLY A 43 -2.48 5.78 -14.58
CA GLY A 43 -1.18 6.45 -14.70
C GLY A 43 -0.10 5.61 -15.38
N GLY A 44 -0.40 4.37 -15.75
CA GLY A 44 0.50 3.48 -16.50
C GLY A 44 1.41 2.60 -15.65
N ILE A 45 1.19 2.51 -14.33
CA ILE A 45 1.94 1.55 -13.50
C ILE A 45 1.42 0.13 -13.79
N PRO A 46 2.30 -0.81 -14.17
CA PRO A 46 1.91 -2.20 -14.37
C PRO A 46 1.27 -2.81 -13.12
N LYS A 47 0.19 -3.59 -13.29
CA LYS A 47 -0.53 -4.20 -12.15
C LYS A 47 0.35 -5.11 -11.30
N ASP A 48 1.33 -5.78 -11.91
CA ASP A 48 2.33 -6.61 -11.24
C ASP A 48 3.37 -5.80 -10.45
N HIS A 49 3.41 -4.47 -10.61
CA HIS A 49 4.19 -3.55 -9.79
C HIS A 49 3.37 -2.91 -8.66
N ILE A 50 2.08 -3.23 -8.55
CA ILE A 50 1.20 -2.76 -7.48
C ILE A 50 0.88 -3.94 -6.56
N ILE A 51 1.12 -3.76 -5.26
CA ILE A 51 0.76 -4.70 -4.21
C ILE A 51 -0.38 -4.11 -3.40
N LEU A 52 -1.54 -4.75 -3.43
CA LEU A 52 -2.76 -4.26 -2.80
C LEU A 52 -3.13 -5.14 -1.60
N MET A 53 -3.07 -4.55 -0.41
CA MET A 53 -3.48 -5.15 0.85
C MET A 53 -4.81 -4.52 1.29
N ASN A 54 -5.91 -5.25 1.13
CA ASN A 54 -7.25 -4.76 1.45
C ASN A 54 -8.13 -5.91 1.95
N TYR A 55 -8.90 -5.69 3.02
CA TYR A 55 -9.68 -6.73 3.67
C TYR A 55 -10.74 -7.36 2.73
N ASN A 56 -11.27 -6.59 1.76
CA ASN A 56 -12.18 -7.01 0.69
C ASN A 56 -13.54 -7.58 1.15
N ASP A 57 -14.14 -7.01 2.17
CA ASP A 57 -15.46 -7.38 2.69
C ASP A 57 -16.62 -6.60 2.03
N TRP A 58 -16.34 -5.51 1.33
CA TRP A 58 -17.37 -4.57 0.84
C TRP A 58 -17.95 -4.85 -0.55
N SER A 59 -17.14 -5.37 -1.46
CA SER A 59 -17.51 -5.45 -2.89
C SER A 59 -18.76 -6.28 -3.13
N TYR A 60 -19.01 -7.32 -2.31
CA TYR A 60 -20.22 -8.15 -2.37
C TYR A 60 -20.97 -8.21 -1.03
N ALA A 61 -20.77 -7.21 -0.17
CA ALA A 61 -21.45 -7.17 1.11
C ALA A 61 -22.98 -7.09 0.93
N ARG A 62 -23.73 -7.73 1.84
CA ARG A 62 -25.21 -7.75 1.81
C ARG A 62 -25.87 -6.35 1.80
N TYR A 63 -25.15 -5.35 2.29
CA TYR A 63 -25.59 -3.96 2.43
C TYR A 63 -25.00 -3.04 1.35
N ASN A 64 -24.16 -3.55 0.45
CA ASN A 64 -23.76 -2.81 -0.73
C ASN A 64 -24.92 -2.79 -1.75
N PRO A 65 -25.53 -1.63 -2.05
CA PRO A 65 -26.62 -1.54 -3.02
C PRO A 65 -26.16 -1.77 -4.48
N PHE A 66 -24.85 -1.78 -4.74
CA PHE A 66 -24.23 -2.04 -6.04
C PHE A 66 -23.25 -3.23 -5.95
N PRO A 67 -23.75 -4.48 -5.91
CA PRO A 67 -22.88 -5.65 -5.83
C PRO A 67 -21.82 -5.68 -6.93
N GLY A 68 -20.57 -5.93 -6.55
CA GLY A 68 -19.39 -5.93 -7.43
C GLY A 68 -18.86 -4.54 -7.77
N GLN A 69 -19.39 -3.47 -7.18
CA GLN A 69 -19.00 -2.10 -7.47
C GLN A 69 -18.69 -1.33 -6.19
N ILE A 70 -17.66 -0.49 -6.27
CA ILE A 70 -17.23 0.42 -5.21
C ILE A 70 -17.01 1.79 -5.85
N PHE A 71 -17.40 2.86 -5.16
CA PHE A 71 -17.35 4.22 -5.67
C PHE A 71 -16.77 5.14 -4.60
N ARG A 72 -15.92 6.08 -5.02
CA ARG A 72 -15.33 7.08 -4.12
C ARG A 72 -16.12 8.40 -4.07
N ASN A 73 -17.07 8.59 -4.99
CA ASN A 73 -17.84 9.82 -5.12
C ASN A 73 -19.34 9.54 -5.20
N LEU A 74 -20.13 10.62 -5.11
CA LEU A 74 -21.60 10.55 -5.08
C LEU A 74 -22.20 10.34 -6.47
N GLU A 75 -21.43 10.60 -7.53
CA GLU A 75 -21.81 10.38 -8.91
C GLU A 75 -21.78 8.89 -9.31
N HIS A 76 -21.16 8.03 -8.48
CA HIS A 76 -20.95 6.62 -8.75
C HIS A 76 -20.17 6.37 -10.04
N ASP A 77 -19.13 7.17 -10.29
CA ASP A 77 -18.29 7.04 -11.48
C ASP A 77 -16.85 7.50 -11.21
N PRO A 78 -15.80 6.68 -11.41
CA PRO A 78 -15.84 5.30 -11.91
C PRO A 78 -16.16 4.27 -10.82
N ASN A 79 -16.55 3.06 -11.24
CA ASN A 79 -16.41 1.88 -10.38
C ASN A 79 -14.91 1.60 -10.17
N VAL A 80 -14.44 1.74 -8.95
CA VAL A 80 -13.02 1.61 -8.61
C VAL A 80 -12.62 0.20 -8.19
N TYR A 81 -13.57 -0.73 -8.02
CA TYR A 81 -13.24 -2.09 -7.56
C TYR A 81 -12.35 -2.82 -8.58
N PRO A 82 -11.09 -3.19 -8.23
CA PRO A 82 -10.16 -3.76 -9.20
C PRO A 82 -10.42 -5.25 -9.49
N GLY A 83 -11.39 -5.85 -8.80
CA GLY A 83 -11.64 -7.30 -8.80
C GLY A 83 -10.78 -8.03 -7.77
N GLY A 84 -11.31 -9.15 -7.25
CA GLY A 84 -10.66 -9.91 -6.19
C GLY A 84 -9.26 -10.41 -6.56
N ASP A 85 -8.99 -10.72 -7.83
CA ASP A 85 -7.69 -11.23 -8.28
C ASP A 85 -6.58 -10.18 -8.26
N SER A 86 -6.94 -8.89 -8.16
CA SER A 86 -5.98 -7.79 -8.06
C SER A 86 -5.62 -7.44 -6.60
N ILE A 87 -6.21 -8.13 -5.62
CA ILE A 87 -5.95 -7.92 -4.19
C ILE A 87 -5.03 -9.05 -3.70
N ASP A 88 -3.82 -8.68 -3.30
CA ASP A 88 -2.75 -9.62 -2.95
C ASP A 88 -2.89 -10.20 -1.55
N TYR A 89 -3.34 -9.37 -0.60
CA TYR A 89 -3.57 -9.75 0.78
C TYR A 89 -5.00 -9.38 1.15
N LYS A 90 -5.79 -10.39 1.53
CA LYS A 90 -7.21 -10.26 1.89
C LYS A 90 -7.45 -10.71 3.32
N GLU A 91 -8.57 -10.27 3.89
CA GLU A 91 -8.98 -10.69 5.23
C GLU A 91 -7.82 -10.56 6.24
N CYS A 92 -7.57 -11.60 7.06
CA CYS A 92 -6.45 -11.59 8.02
C CYS A 92 -5.07 -11.93 7.45
N GLN A 93 -4.89 -11.74 6.14
CA GLN A 93 -3.57 -11.54 5.57
C GLN A 93 -3.16 -10.05 5.58
N VAL A 94 -4.10 -9.12 5.79
CA VAL A 94 -3.81 -7.69 5.95
C VAL A 94 -3.33 -7.45 7.39
N THR A 95 -2.03 -7.56 7.60
CA THR A 95 -1.40 -7.47 8.93
C THR A 95 -0.13 -6.63 8.88
N ALA A 96 0.27 -6.05 10.01
CA ALA A 96 1.53 -5.31 10.13
C ALA A 96 2.73 -6.16 9.68
N LYS A 97 2.76 -7.44 10.12
CA LYS A 97 3.81 -8.39 9.72
C LYS A 97 3.91 -8.56 8.21
N ASN A 98 2.79 -8.78 7.53
CA ASN A 98 2.82 -8.92 6.07
C ASN A 98 3.17 -7.62 5.38
N PHE A 99 2.74 -6.48 5.92
CA PHE A 99 3.14 -5.17 5.38
C PHE A 99 4.66 -4.97 5.46
N TYR A 100 5.28 -5.26 6.61
CA TYR A 100 6.74 -5.22 6.74
C TYR A 100 7.44 -6.19 5.79
N ASN A 101 6.91 -7.40 5.61
CA ASN A 101 7.47 -8.37 4.66
C ASN A 101 7.38 -7.86 3.21
N VAL A 102 6.25 -7.27 2.82
CA VAL A 102 6.06 -6.64 1.51
C VAL A 102 7.10 -5.54 1.27
N LEU A 103 7.27 -4.64 2.25
CA LEU A 103 8.25 -3.55 2.18
C LEU A 103 9.68 -4.07 2.04
N LYS A 104 10.03 -5.12 2.80
CA LYS A 104 11.37 -5.74 2.80
C LYS A 104 11.62 -6.73 1.67
N GLY A 105 10.67 -6.88 0.73
CA GLY A 105 10.81 -7.80 -0.42
C GLY A 105 10.75 -9.28 -0.05
N ASP A 106 10.21 -9.63 1.12
CA ASP A 106 10.08 -11.01 1.59
C ASP A 106 8.81 -11.68 1.03
N THR A 107 9.01 -12.65 0.15
CA THR A 107 7.93 -13.36 -0.54
C THR A 107 7.39 -14.59 0.21
N VAL A 108 7.78 -14.83 1.47
CA VAL A 108 7.34 -16.02 2.23
C VAL A 108 5.82 -16.12 2.33
N ASN A 109 5.12 -14.99 2.46
CA ASN A 109 3.66 -14.95 2.64
C ASN A 109 2.88 -14.41 1.42
N GLY A 110 3.53 -14.14 0.29
CA GLY A 110 2.87 -13.58 -0.88
C GLY A 110 3.77 -12.69 -1.73
N ARG A 111 3.16 -11.86 -2.58
CA ARG A 111 3.88 -10.88 -3.41
C ARG A 111 4.48 -9.77 -2.54
N ALA A 112 5.75 -9.46 -2.75
CA ALA A 112 6.46 -8.40 -2.06
C ALA A 112 7.19 -7.50 -3.07
N LEU A 113 7.64 -6.32 -2.64
CA LEU A 113 8.38 -5.40 -3.51
C LEU A 113 9.62 -6.08 -4.10
N GLN A 114 9.85 -5.88 -5.40
CA GLN A 114 11.07 -6.31 -6.09
C GLN A 114 11.83 -5.10 -6.68
N SER A 115 11.62 -3.93 -6.10
CA SER A 115 12.26 -2.67 -6.49
C SER A 115 13.74 -2.62 -6.12
N ASN A 116 14.51 -1.84 -6.87
CA ASN A 116 15.95 -1.67 -6.68
C ASN A 116 16.36 -0.19 -6.57
N GLU A 117 17.68 0.05 -6.52
CA GLU A 117 18.30 1.37 -6.28
C GLU A 117 17.96 2.43 -7.34
N ASN A 118 17.41 2.01 -8.48
CA ASN A 118 16.99 2.89 -9.57
C ASN A 118 15.49 3.20 -9.59
N ASP A 119 14.68 2.46 -8.84
CA ASP A 119 13.22 2.49 -8.92
C ASP A 119 12.60 3.51 -7.95
N ASN A 120 11.42 4.03 -8.26
CA ASN A 120 10.65 4.80 -7.29
C ASN A 120 9.58 3.92 -6.65
N VAL A 121 9.34 4.12 -5.35
CA VAL A 121 8.33 3.38 -4.60
C VAL A 121 7.28 4.36 -4.07
N PHE A 122 6.01 4.02 -4.28
CA PHE A 122 4.86 4.70 -3.70
C PHE A 122 4.24 3.81 -2.62
N VAL A 123 4.14 4.28 -1.39
CA VAL A 123 3.44 3.57 -0.32
C VAL A 123 2.23 4.41 0.08
N PHE A 124 1.04 3.83 0.05
CA PHE A 124 -0.19 4.50 0.49
C PHE A 124 -0.78 3.74 1.66
N PHE A 125 -1.00 4.45 2.77
CA PHE A 125 -1.71 3.93 3.92
C PHE A 125 -3.00 4.71 4.11
N ASP A 126 -4.10 3.98 4.32
CA ASP A 126 -5.38 4.59 4.65
C ASP A 126 -6.16 3.78 5.69
N ASP A 127 -6.34 4.39 6.86
CA ASP A 127 -7.18 3.88 7.96
C ASP A 127 -7.33 4.89 9.13
N HIS A 128 -7.79 4.40 10.27
CA HIS A 128 -7.56 4.96 11.60
C HIS A 128 -6.09 4.93 12.02
N GLY A 129 -5.79 5.74 13.04
CA GLY A 129 -4.48 5.79 13.66
C GLY A 129 -4.56 6.39 15.05
N GLY A 130 -3.46 6.25 15.80
CA GLY A 130 -3.26 6.76 17.15
C GLY A 130 -1.87 7.34 17.30
N ASP A 131 -1.52 7.80 18.49
CA ASP A 131 -0.18 8.34 18.76
C ASP A 131 0.88 7.24 18.56
N GLY A 132 1.67 7.37 17.49
CA GLY A 132 2.72 6.42 17.11
C GLY A 132 2.24 5.10 16.50
N VAL A 133 0.96 4.97 16.13
CA VAL A 133 0.41 3.73 15.57
C VAL A 133 -0.53 3.96 14.40
N LEU A 134 -0.51 3.04 13.44
CA LEU A 134 -1.43 2.96 12.30
C LEU A 134 -2.25 1.67 12.39
N GLY A 135 -3.55 1.76 12.12
CA GLY A 135 -4.47 0.63 12.30
C GLY A 135 -4.21 -0.54 11.36
N VAL A 136 -4.55 -1.73 11.84
CA VAL A 136 -4.77 -2.93 11.03
C VAL A 136 -6.22 -3.39 11.23
N PRO A 137 -6.80 -4.19 10.32
CA PRO A 137 -8.19 -4.60 10.49
C PRO A 137 -8.37 -5.27 11.86
N GLU A 138 -9.33 -4.77 12.65
CA GLU A 138 -9.51 -5.13 14.07
C GLU A 138 -9.38 -6.65 14.38
N PRO A 139 -9.90 -7.60 13.57
CA PRO A 139 -9.77 -9.02 13.87
C PRO A 139 -8.40 -9.64 13.56
N CYS A 140 -7.45 -8.91 12.95
CA CYS A 140 -6.31 -9.51 12.27
C CYS A 140 -4.94 -9.30 12.91
N GLY A 141 -4.85 -8.57 14.03
CA GLY A 141 -3.66 -8.55 14.84
C GLY A 141 -3.36 -7.19 15.45
N PHE A 142 -2.07 -6.96 15.71
CA PHE A 142 -1.56 -5.72 16.28
C PHE A 142 -1.38 -4.64 15.22
N ASP A 143 -1.55 -3.40 15.65
CA ASP A 143 -1.30 -2.20 14.86
C ASP A 143 0.13 -2.14 14.30
N ILE A 144 0.32 -1.32 13.28
CA ILE A 144 1.63 -0.95 12.77
C ILE A 144 2.23 0.11 13.70
N TYR A 145 3.28 -0.24 14.43
CA TYR A 145 4.00 0.69 15.29
C TYR A 145 5.01 1.51 14.49
N ALA A 146 5.12 2.80 14.82
CA ALA A 146 5.95 3.74 14.06
C ALA A 146 7.45 3.40 14.08
N ASP A 147 7.95 2.83 15.18
CA ASP A 147 9.34 2.39 15.33
C ASP A 147 9.65 1.16 14.45
N GLU A 148 8.79 0.14 14.47
CA GLU A 148 8.91 -1.03 13.59
C GLU A 148 8.79 -0.65 12.10
N LEU A 149 7.91 0.30 11.78
CA LEU A 149 7.78 0.84 10.41
C LEU A 149 9.04 1.62 9.99
N ALA A 150 9.63 2.40 10.89
CA ALA A 150 10.90 3.07 10.65
C ALA A 150 12.01 2.05 10.38
N GLU A 151 12.08 0.96 11.15
CA GLU A 151 13.05 -0.12 10.91
C GLU A 151 12.88 -0.75 9.53
N ALA A 152 11.64 -1.03 9.10
CA ALA A 152 11.37 -1.59 7.78
C ALA A 152 11.77 -0.63 6.64
N LEU A 153 11.45 0.66 6.76
CA LEU A 153 11.80 1.67 5.75
C LEU A 153 13.30 1.99 5.72
N GLN A 154 13.97 1.97 6.88
CA GLN A 154 15.43 2.08 6.96
C GLN A 154 16.10 0.86 6.33
N TYR A 155 15.59 -0.35 6.58
CA TYR A 155 16.06 -1.57 5.91
C TYR A 155 15.97 -1.44 4.40
N MET A 156 14.85 -0.94 3.87
CA MET A 156 14.69 -0.72 2.43
C MET A 156 15.77 0.23 1.88
N TYR A 157 16.08 1.31 2.60
CA TYR A 157 17.14 2.24 2.20
C TYR A 157 18.53 1.57 2.22
N ASP A 158 18.87 0.89 3.31
CA ASP A 158 20.18 0.26 3.51
C ASP A 158 20.44 -0.86 2.48
N ASN A 159 19.38 -1.55 2.05
CA ASN A 159 19.42 -2.60 1.02
C ASN A 159 19.15 -2.07 -0.39
N LYS A 160 19.14 -0.73 -0.55
CA LYS A 160 18.98 -0.04 -1.81
C LYS A 160 17.76 -0.49 -2.63
N MET A 161 16.62 -0.60 -1.95
CA MET A 161 15.37 -1.06 -2.56
C MET A 161 14.57 0.06 -3.23
N TYR A 162 15.06 1.31 -3.17
CA TYR A 162 14.46 2.44 -3.88
C TYR A 162 15.48 3.55 -4.12
N LYS A 163 15.24 4.31 -5.18
CA LYS A 163 15.85 5.62 -5.43
C LYS A 163 15.15 6.72 -4.64
N LYS A 164 13.80 6.71 -4.67
CA LYS A 164 12.92 7.62 -3.92
C LYS A 164 11.69 6.86 -3.44
N LEU A 165 11.27 7.12 -2.21
CA LEU A 165 10.02 6.60 -1.66
C LEU A 165 9.09 7.76 -1.30
N PHE A 166 7.85 7.74 -1.80
CA PHE A 166 6.81 8.68 -1.39
C PHE A 166 5.74 7.95 -0.58
N PHE A 167 5.42 8.47 0.61
CA PHE A 167 4.52 7.84 1.58
C PHE A 167 3.44 8.80 2.09
N PRO A 168 2.32 8.95 1.38
CA PRO A 168 1.08 9.50 1.94
C PRO A 168 0.45 8.58 2.99
N ILE A 169 0.11 9.17 4.15
CA ILE A 169 -0.56 8.51 5.27
C ILE A 169 -1.86 9.25 5.56
N THR A 170 -3.00 8.60 5.31
CA THR A 170 -4.32 9.12 5.69
C THR A 170 -4.79 8.43 6.95
N ALA A 171 -4.49 9.04 8.10
CA ALA A 171 -4.91 8.53 9.40
C ALA A 171 -4.99 9.64 10.46
N CYS A 172 -5.80 9.39 11.49
CA CYS A 172 -5.71 10.17 12.73
C CYS A 172 -4.28 10.06 13.28
N TYR A 173 -3.72 11.17 13.78
CA TYR A 173 -2.37 11.22 14.34
C TYR A 173 -1.25 10.81 13.37
N ALA A 174 -1.47 10.82 12.04
CA ALA A 174 -0.44 10.45 11.05
C ALA A 174 0.88 11.22 11.23
N GLY A 175 0.82 12.49 11.63
CA GLY A 175 2.02 13.28 11.96
C GLY A 175 2.85 12.74 13.14
N SER A 176 2.24 12.00 14.07
CA SER A 176 2.99 11.35 15.16
C SER A 176 3.90 10.24 14.63
N VAL A 177 3.40 9.45 13.68
CA VAL A 177 4.12 8.39 12.98
C VAL A 177 5.20 9.02 12.10
N ALA A 178 4.83 10.02 11.30
CA ALA A 178 5.75 10.70 10.40
C ALA A 178 6.97 11.31 11.12
N ARG A 179 6.82 11.80 12.36
CA ARG A 179 7.96 12.27 13.18
C ARG A 179 8.97 11.18 13.50
N VAL A 180 8.54 9.93 13.66
CA VAL A 180 9.44 8.80 13.94
C VAL A 180 10.17 8.37 12.66
N LEU A 181 9.51 8.50 11.51
CA LEU A 181 10.09 8.19 10.19
C LEU A 181 11.04 9.29 9.69
N ASP A 182 11.12 10.43 10.37
CA ASP A 182 11.95 11.57 9.97
C ASP A 182 13.44 11.20 9.95
N GLY A 183 14.15 11.70 8.94
CA GLY A 183 15.58 11.43 8.75
C GLY A 183 15.94 10.18 7.94
N ILE A 184 14.97 9.32 7.57
CA ILE A 184 15.21 8.23 6.62
C ILE A 184 15.51 8.83 5.23
N PRO A 185 16.67 8.55 4.61
CA PRO A 185 17.05 9.26 3.39
C PRO A 185 16.18 8.88 2.18
N ASN A 186 15.92 9.84 1.29
CA ASN A 186 15.08 9.69 0.10
C ASN A 186 13.63 9.23 0.36
N LEU A 187 13.18 9.27 1.61
CA LEU A 187 11.79 9.11 2.01
C LEU A 187 11.11 10.48 2.07
N TYR A 188 9.96 10.60 1.43
CA TYR A 188 9.11 11.80 1.43
C TYR A 188 7.73 11.43 1.94
N ILE A 189 7.24 12.14 2.95
CA ILE A 189 6.00 11.78 3.66
C ILE A 189 4.98 12.91 3.51
N HIS A 190 3.71 12.55 3.30
CA HIS A 190 2.56 13.46 3.39
C HIS A 190 1.59 12.93 4.45
N TYR A 191 1.18 13.77 5.39
CA TYR A 191 0.37 13.40 6.56
C TYR A 191 -0.48 14.58 7.05
#